data_AF-A0A2G2DL15-F1
#
_entry.id   AF-A0A2G2DL15-F1
#
_cell.length_a   1.000
_cell.length_b   1.000
_cell.length_c   1.000
_cell.angle_alpha   90.00
_cell.angle_beta   90.00
_cell.angle_gamma   90.00
#
_symmetry.space_group_name_H-M   'P 1'
#
loop_
_entity.id
_entity.type
_entity.pdbx_description
1 polymer ?
#
loop_
_entity_poly.entity_id
_entity_poly.type
_entity_poly.pdbx_seq_one_letter_code
_entity_poly.pdbx_strand_id
1 'polypeptide(L)'
;MEISAADQIILRMLQANSRERLETIAIETGLSVATVQRRVRNMKADGMIMAETALINPKSVGYAMTFLIFVELEHERIDQIDAFRRKAKAEPQVQQCYYVTGEADFAIIALAKDMEDYEHLTHRLFFKDSNVKRFRTSVVMDRTKVGLDVPLG
;
A
#
# COMPACT_ATOMS: atom_id res chain seq x y z
N MET A 1 -12.89 -14.57 14.27
CA MET A 1 -14.09 -13.76 14.47
C MET A 1 -14.81 -13.70 13.14
N GLU A 2 -16.08 -14.12 13.07
CA GLU A 2 -16.88 -13.93 11.86
C GLU A 2 -17.30 -12.46 11.75
N ILE A 3 -17.08 -11.86 10.59
CA ILE A 3 -17.51 -10.49 10.30
C ILE A 3 -19.03 -10.50 10.06
N SER A 4 -19.78 -9.71 10.83
CA SER A 4 -21.23 -9.57 10.65
C SER A 4 -21.56 -8.55 9.54
N ALA A 5 -22.79 -8.56 9.04
CA ALA A 5 -23.24 -7.58 8.03
C ALA A 5 -23.09 -6.12 8.53
N ALA A 6 -23.35 -5.87 9.82
CA ALA A 6 -23.14 -4.56 10.42
C ALA A 6 -21.64 -4.18 10.44
N ASP A 7 -20.74 -5.14 10.65
CA ASP A 7 -19.30 -4.89 10.60
C ASP A 7 -18.85 -4.53 9.17
N GLN A 8 -19.41 -5.16 8.15
CA GLN A 8 -19.15 -4.82 6.74
C GLN A 8 -19.59 -3.39 6.42
N ILE A 9 -20.77 -2.97 6.90
CA ILE A 9 -21.24 -1.57 6.76
C ILE A 9 -20.26 -0.60 7.42
N ILE A 10 -19.88 -0.86 8.68
CA ILE A 10 -18.93 -0.03 9.43
C ILE A 10 -17.62 0.11 8.64
N LEU A 11 -17.05 -1.01 8.19
CA LEU A 11 -15.78 -1.03 7.46
C LEU A 11 -15.89 -0.31 6.11
N ARG A 12 -16.99 -0.48 5.36
CA ARG A 12 -17.22 0.26 4.11
C ARG A 12 -17.23 1.76 4.33
N MET A 13 -17.97 2.23 5.34
CA MET A 13 -18.07 3.66 5.63
C MET A 13 -16.72 4.23 6.06
N LEU A 14 -15.99 3.53 6.93
CA LEU A 14 -14.67 3.97 7.41
C LEU A 14 -13.58 3.89 6.34
N GLN A 15 -13.66 2.92 5.42
CA GLN A 15 -12.74 2.82 4.27
C GLN A 15 -12.93 4.00 3.31
N ALA A 16 -14.17 4.41 3.07
CA ALA A 16 -14.47 5.61 2.26
C ALA A 16 -14.09 6.91 2.99
N ASN A 17 -14.36 7.00 4.30
CA ASN A 17 -14.06 8.16 5.13
C ASN A 17 -13.79 7.74 6.59
N SER A 18 -12.52 7.67 6.97
CA SER A 18 -12.13 7.29 8.34
C SER A 18 -12.56 8.30 9.41
N ARG A 19 -12.96 9.51 9.01
CA ARG A 19 -13.47 10.56 9.90
C ARG A 19 -15.00 10.60 9.96
N GLU A 20 -15.68 9.60 9.40
CA GLU A 20 -17.13 9.52 9.44
C GLU A 20 -17.65 9.51 10.89
N ARG A 21 -18.76 10.19 11.13
CA ARG A 21 -19.31 10.32 12.48
C ARG A 21 -19.91 9.00 12.93
N LEU A 22 -19.68 8.64 14.19
CA LEU A 22 -20.21 7.40 14.75
C LEU A 22 -21.74 7.38 14.75
N GLU A 23 -22.37 8.55 14.85
CA GLU A 23 -23.81 8.74 14.72
C GLU A 23 -24.32 8.35 13.33
N THR A 24 -23.62 8.76 12.27
CA THR A 24 -23.97 8.38 10.88
C THR A 24 -23.89 6.87 10.71
N ILE A 25 -22.81 6.27 11.19
CA ILE A 25 -22.58 4.81 11.09
C ILE A 25 -23.62 4.04 11.93
N ALA A 26 -24.00 4.57 13.10
CA ALA A 26 -25.03 3.98 13.95
C ALA A 26 -26.39 3.94 13.25
N ILE A 27 -26.77 5.01 12.55
CA ILE A 27 -28.00 5.06 11.74
C ILE A 27 -27.96 4.00 10.63
N GLU A 28 -26.88 3.94 9.85
CA GLU A 28 -26.76 3.01 8.72
C GLU A 28 -26.73 1.54 9.16
N THR A 29 -26.14 1.25 10.32
CA THR A 29 -26.03 -0.11 10.86
C THR A 29 -27.26 -0.55 11.67
N GLY A 30 -28.14 0.37 12.06
CA GLY A 30 -29.22 0.12 13.02
C GLY A 30 -28.74 -0.16 14.45
N LEU A 31 -27.49 0.17 14.77
CA LEU A 31 -26.89 -0.04 16.10
C LEU A 31 -26.90 1.25 16.93
N SER A 32 -26.72 1.13 18.24
CA SER A 32 -26.43 2.30 19.07
C SER A 32 -25.01 2.82 18.82
N VAL A 33 -24.80 4.14 18.97
CA VAL A 33 -23.48 4.79 18.85
C VAL A 33 -22.43 4.11 19.72
N ALA A 34 -22.79 3.76 20.97
CA ALA A 34 -21.90 3.05 21.89
C ALA A 34 -21.48 1.66 21.36
N THR A 35 -22.39 0.95 20.67
CA THR A 35 -22.09 -0.35 20.06
C THR A 35 -21.14 -0.20 18.87
N VAL A 36 -21.38 0.78 17.99
CA VAL A 36 -20.47 1.09 16.87
C VAL A 36 -19.08 1.45 17.39
N GLN A 37 -19.00 2.34 18.38
CA GLN A 37 -17.73 2.76 18.98
C GLN A 37 -16.94 1.57 19.53
N ARG A 38 -17.60 0.65 20.24
CA ARG A 38 -16.97 -0.57 20.76
C ARG A 38 -16.48 -1.47 19.63
N ARG A 39 -17.29 -1.67 18.58
CA ARG A 39 -16.93 -2.50 17.42
C ARG A 39 -15.71 -1.93 16.68
N VAL A 40 -15.69 -0.64 16.38
CA VAL A 40 -14.55 0.03 15.74
C VAL A 40 -13.28 -0.10 16.59
N ARG A 41 -13.39 0.07 17.91
CA ARG A 41 -12.26 -0.13 18.83
C ARG A 41 -11.71 -1.56 18.76
N ASN A 42 -12.59 -2.55 18.77
CA ASN A 42 -12.20 -3.96 18.69
C ASN A 42 -11.57 -4.28 17.32
N MET A 43 -12.16 -3.80 16.22
CA MET A 43 -11.59 -3.98 14.87
C MET A 43 -10.19 -3.39 14.73
N LYS A 44 -9.92 -2.25 15.38
CA LYS A 44 -8.56 -1.67 15.46
C LYS A 44 -7.63 -2.54 16.30
N ALA A 45 -8.08 -2.99 17.47
CA ALA A 45 -7.29 -3.84 18.37
C ALA A 45 -6.95 -5.20 17.74
N ASP A 46 -7.87 -5.76 16.97
CA ASP A 46 -7.73 -7.06 16.30
C ASP A 46 -7.01 -6.96 14.94
N GLY A 47 -6.61 -5.75 14.52
CA GLY A 47 -5.89 -5.51 13.26
C GLY A 47 -6.74 -5.56 11.99
N MET A 48 -8.07 -5.64 12.10
CA MET A 48 -8.97 -5.52 10.93
C MET A 48 -8.90 -4.13 10.31
N ILE A 49 -8.85 -3.09 11.15
CA ILE A 49 -8.50 -1.73 10.71
C ILE A 49 -7.02 -1.55 10.97
N MET A 50 -6.20 -1.69 9.92
CA MET A 50 -4.75 -1.67 10.03
C MET A 50 -4.19 -0.25 10.22
N ALA A 51 -4.83 0.76 9.63
CA ALA A 51 -4.38 2.15 9.69
C ALA A 51 -5.51 3.12 9.32
N GLU A 52 -5.39 4.36 9.78
CA GLU A 52 -6.17 5.51 9.33
C GLU A 52 -5.17 6.55 8.82
N THR A 53 -5.15 6.80 7.52
CA THR A 53 -4.13 7.65 6.88
C THR A 53 -4.75 8.74 6.01
N ALA A 54 -4.03 9.85 5.85
CA ALA A 54 -4.36 10.85 4.84
C ALA A 54 -3.84 10.37 3.47
N LEU A 55 -4.68 10.41 2.45
CA LEU A 55 -4.27 10.17 1.07
C LEU A 55 -3.79 11.47 0.45
N ILE A 56 -2.49 11.55 0.14
CA ILE A 56 -1.86 12.73 -0.44
C ILE A 56 -1.75 12.57 -1.95
N ASN A 57 -2.08 13.62 -2.70
CA ASN A 57 -1.82 13.67 -4.14
C ASN A 57 -0.30 13.77 -4.38
N PRO A 58 0.36 12.77 -5.00
CA PRO A 58 1.81 12.81 -5.19
C PRO A 58 2.27 14.03 -6.00
N LYS A 59 1.48 14.44 -7.01
CA LYS A 59 1.81 15.58 -7.87
C LYS A 59 1.83 16.90 -7.10
N SER A 60 0.98 17.07 -6.09
CA SER A 60 0.95 18.32 -5.29
C SER A 60 2.13 18.48 -4.35
N VAL A 61 2.92 17.41 -4.14
CA VAL A 61 4.13 17.41 -3.31
C VAL A 61 5.40 17.14 -4.13
N GLY A 62 5.32 17.31 -5.45
CA GLY A 62 6.47 17.29 -6.36
C GLY A 62 6.80 15.93 -6.98
N TYR A 63 6.09 14.85 -6.66
CA TYR A 63 6.26 13.55 -7.32
C TYR A 63 5.41 13.48 -8.58
N ALA A 64 5.97 13.91 -9.71
CA ALA A 64 5.26 13.96 -10.99
C ALA A 64 5.17 12.60 -11.70
N MET A 65 6.07 11.66 -11.36
CA MET A 65 6.23 10.39 -12.07
C MET A 65 5.91 9.19 -11.18
N THR A 66 5.35 8.15 -11.78
CA THR A 66 5.12 6.84 -11.15
C THR A 66 5.70 5.76 -12.04
N PHE A 67 6.35 4.77 -11.41
CA PHE A 67 7.05 3.70 -12.09
C PHE A 67 6.57 2.35 -11.58
N LEU A 68 6.37 1.42 -12.49
CA LEU A 68 6.23 -0.01 -12.21
C LEU A 68 7.58 -0.67 -12.49
N ILE A 69 8.23 -1.18 -11.47
CA ILE A 69 9.57 -1.77 -11.56
C ILE A 69 9.46 -3.26 -11.23
N PHE A 70 9.92 -4.09 -12.15
CA PHE A 70 10.00 -5.54 -12.00
C PHE A 70 11.46 -5.91 -11.78
N VAL A 71 11.77 -6.58 -10.67
CA VAL A 71 13.13 -6.88 -10.25
C VAL A 71 13.33 -8.39 -10.21
N GLU A 72 14.42 -8.83 -10.81
CA GLU A 72 14.92 -10.21 -10.75
C GLU A 72 16.21 -10.25 -9.92
N LEU A 73 16.28 -11.19 -9.00
CA LEU A 73 17.42 -11.45 -8.16
C LEU A 73 18.34 -12.50 -8.80
N GLU A 74 19.62 -12.43 -8.47
CA GLU A 74 20.60 -13.45 -8.89
C GLU A 74 20.46 -14.72 -8.04
N HIS A 75 20.28 -14.55 -6.72
CA HIS A 75 20.06 -15.63 -5.77
C HIS A 75 18.78 -15.42 -4.97
N GLU A 76 17.93 -16.43 -4.95
CA GLU A 76 16.63 -16.43 -4.26
C GLU A 76 16.67 -17.11 -2.89
N ARG A 77 17.85 -17.14 -2.25
CA ARG A 77 17.93 -17.61 -0.86
C ARG A 77 17.13 -16.68 0.04
N ILE A 78 16.49 -17.23 1.07
CA ILE A 78 15.61 -16.50 2.01
C ILE A 78 16.31 -15.25 2.56
N ASP A 79 17.58 -15.35 2.95
CA ASP A 79 18.34 -14.21 3.48
C ASP A 79 18.53 -13.07 2.47
N GLN A 80 18.65 -13.40 1.18
CA GLN A 80 18.81 -12.43 0.10
C GLN A 80 17.46 -11.77 -0.25
N ILE A 81 16.39 -12.57 -0.31
CA ILE A 81 15.02 -12.06 -0.48
C ILE A 81 14.68 -11.10 0.66
N ASP A 82 14.97 -11.47 1.91
CA ASP A 82 14.68 -10.63 3.08
C ASP A 82 15.58 -9.39 3.17
N ALA A 83 16.81 -9.45 2.66
CA ALA A 83 17.66 -8.27 2.50
C ALA A 83 17.01 -7.25 1.54
N PHE A 84 16.56 -7.72 0.38
CA PHE A 84 15.87 -6.86 -0.60
C PHE A 84 14.56 -6.31 -0.05
N ARG A 85 13.73 -7.12 0.61
CA ARG A 85 12.48 -6.66 1.27
C ARG A 85 12.73 -5.52 2.26
N ARG A 86 13.75 -5.65 3.11
CA ARG A 86 14.11 -4.61 4.09
C ARG A 86 14.52 -3.32 3.39
N LYS A 87 15.30 -3.43 2.32
CA LYS A 87 15.75 -2.29 1.52
C LYS A 87 14.59 -1.56 0.86
N ALA A 88 13.72 -2.30 0.17
CA ALA A 88 12.54 -1.72 -0.48
C ALA A 88 11.58 -1.09 0.53
N LYS A 89 11.37 -1.72 1.70
CA LYS A 89 10.53 -1.18 2.78
C LYS A 89 11.07 0.12 3.38
N ALA A 90 12.39 0.30 3.40
CA ALA A 90 13.04 1.48 3.99
C ALA A 90 13.13 2.67 3.03
N GLU A 91 12.92 2.47 1.73
CA GLU A 91 13.04 3.52 0.72
C GLU A 91 11.73 4.33 0.60
N PRO A 92 11.71 5.62 0.95
CA PRO A 92 10.47 6.42 0.98
C PRO A 92 9.79 6.59 -0.39
N GLN A 93 10.55 6.48 -1.47
CA GLN A 93 10.01 6.57 -2.83
C GLN A 93 9.28 5.28 -3.26
N VAL A 94 9.44 4.17 -2.55
CA VAL A 94 8.69 2.93 -2.79
C VAL A 94 7.33 3.03 -2.10
N GLN A 95 6.27 3.12 -2.91
CA GLN A 95 4.88 3.15 -2.42
C GLN A 95 4.36 1.74 -2.14
N GLN A 96 4.71 0.77 -2.98
CA GLN A 96 4.30 -0.63 -2.83
C GLN A 96 5.43 -1.55 -3.31
N CYS A 97 5.59 -2.69 -2.64
CA CYS A 97 6.54 -3.73 -3.02
C CYS A 97 5.90 -5.09 -2.75
N TYR A 98 5.79 -5.90 -3.80
CA TYR A 98 5.18 -7.21 -3.77
C TYR A 98 6.24 -8.24 -4.10
N TYR A 99 6.30 -9.33 -3.33
CA TYR A 99 6.98 -10.55 -3.74
C TYR A 99 5.99 -11.35 -4.59
N VAL A 100 6.35 -11.65 -5.83
CA VAL A 100 5.41 -12.16 -6.84
C VAL A 100 5.90 -13.47 -7.45
N THR A 101 4.96 -14.25 -7.99
CA THR A 101 5.27 -15.38 -8.85
C THR A 101 5.34 -14.91 -10.30
N GLY A 102 6.26 -15.46 -11.09
CA GLY A 102 6.37 -15.17 -12.54
C GLY A 102 7.81 -14.93 -12.96
N GLU A 103 8.00 -14.04 -13.94
CA GLU A 103 9.34 -13.73 -14.49
C GLU A 103 10.18 -12.82 -13.59
N ALA A 104 9.56 -12.16 -12.61
CA ALA A 104 10.24 -11.29 -11.66
C ALA A 104 9.98 -11.77 -10.23
N ASP A 105 10.93 -11.52 -9.33
CA ASP A 105 10.80 -11.82 -7.91
C ASP A 105 10.00 -10.74 -7.18
N PHE A 106 10.19 -9.48 -7.59
CA PHE A 106 9.51 -8.34 -7.00
C PHE A 106 8.86 -7.44 -8.04
N ALA A 107 7.65 -6.97 -7.70
CA ALA A 107 6.98 -5.88 -8.40
C ALA A 107 6.86 -4.67 -7.47
N ILE A 108 7.35 -3.52 -7.91
CA ILE A 108 7.45 -2.29 -7.11
C ILE A 108 6.68 -1.18 -7.80
N ILE A 109 5.87 -0.45 -7.03
CA ILE A 109 5.33 0.85 -7.42
C ILE A 109 6.15 1.92 -6.72
N ALA A 110 6.82 2.76 -7.49
CA ALA A 110 7.67 3.83 -6.98
C ALA A 110 7.27 5.21 -7.54
N LEU A 111 7.59 6.26 -6.78
CA LEU A 111 7.37 7.66 -7.14
C LEU A 111 8.71 8.37 -7.33
N ALA A 112 8.80 9.25 -8.32
CA ALA A 112 9.94 10.17 -8.45
C ALA A 112 9.47 11.54 -8.93
N LYS A 113 10.30 12.56 -8.66
CA LYS A 113 10.05 13.92 -9.09
C LYS A 113 10.22 14.08 -10.60
N ASP A 114 11.25 13.46 -11.14
CA ASP A 114 11.64 13.45 -12.54
C ASP A 114 12.51 12.19 -12.84
N MET A 115 13.11 12.14 -14.03
CA MET A 115 13.97 11.03 -14.45
C MET A 115 15.31 10.99 -13.69
N GLU A 116 15.84 12.13 -13.24
CA GLU A 116 17.10 12.19 -12.48
C GLU A 116 16.88 11.63 -11.06
N ASP A 117 15.79 12.03 -10.41
CA ASP A 117 15.37 11.49 -9.12
C ASP A 117 15.09 9.97 -9.20
N TYR A 118 14.52 9.51 -10.32
CA TYR A 118 14.36 8.08 -10.60
C TYR A 118 15.70 7.36 -10.79
N GLU A 119 16.66 7.93 -11.52
CA GLU A 119 18.00 7.37 -11.66
C GLU A 119 18.65 7.19 -10.28
N HIS A 120 18.62 8.22 -9.44
CA HIS A 120 19.11 8.14 -8.06
C HIS A 120 18.42 7.06 -7.23
N LEU A 121 17.10 6.90 -7.38
CA LEU A 121 16.34 5.82 -6.76
C LEU A 121 16.87 4.44 -7.17
N THR A 122 17.05 4.20 -8.47
CA THR A 122 17.58 2.92 -8.97
C THR A 122 19.00 2.64 -8.51
N HIS A 123 19.83 3.67 -8.37
CA HIS A 123 21.16 3.54 -7.78
C HIS A 123 21.11 3.07 -6.33
N ARG A 124 20.23 3.66 -5.52
CA ARG A 124 20.08 3.26 -4.13
C ARG A 124 19.50 1.85 -4.01
N LEU A 125 18.44 1.55 -4.76
CA LEU A 125 17.70 0.28 -4.64
C LEU A 125 18.38 -0.91 -5.35
N PHE A 126 18.95 -0.72 -6.53
CA PHE A 126 19.34 -1.83 -7.39
C PHE A 126 20.85 -1.88 -7.59
N PHE A 127 21.49 -0.80 -8.06
CA PHE A 127 22.92 -0.86 -8.39
C PHE A 127 23.85 -1.02 -7.18
N LYS A 128 23.41 -0.61 -5.98
CA LYS A 128 24.12 -0.91 -4.72
C LYS A 128 23.85 -2.30 -4.17
N ASP A 129 22.98 -3.09 -4.81
CA ASP A 129 22.66 -4.45 -4.41
C ASP A 129 23.33 -5.45 -5.36
N SER A 130 24.34 -6.17 -4.88
CA SER A 130 25.03 -7.18 -5.69
C SER A 130 24.13 -8.35 -6.08
N ASN A 131 22.95 -8.50 -5.45
CA ASN A 131 22.02 -9.59 -5.73
C ASN A 131 20.90 -9.21 -6.71
N VAL A 132 20.84 -7.96 -7.20
CA VAL A 132 19.90 -7.61 -8.27
C VAL A 132 20.53 -7.97 -9.61
N LYS A 133 19.97 -8.97 -10.28
CA LYS A 133 20.42 -9.46 -11.59
C LYS A 133 20.03 -8.52 -12.72
N ARG A 134 18.74 -8.15 -12.74
CA ARG A 134 18.18 -7.21 -13.71
C ARG A 134 16.89 -6.61 -13.19
N PHE A 135 16.49 -5.49 -13.77
CA PHE A 135 15.18 -4.93 -13.55
C PHE A 135 14.64 -4.32 -14.84
N ARG A 136 13.31 -4.29 -14.96
CA ARG A 136 12.59 -3.63 -16.05
C ARG A 136 11.64 -2.62 -15.47
N THR A 137 11.60 -1.44 -16.07
CA THR A 137 10.73 -0.37 -15.62
C THR A 137 9.74 0.02 -16.70
N SER A 138 8.48 0.22 -16.29
CA SER A 138 7.44 0.88 -17.08
C SER A 138 7.06 2.18 -16.41
N VAL A 139 7.13 3.27 -17.18
CA VAL A 139 6.66 4.59 -16.72
C VAL A 139 5.14 4.62 -16.84
N VAL A 140 4.46 5.01 -15.77
CA VAL A 140 3.00 5.10 -15.74
C VAL A 140 2.57 6.40 -16.44
N MET A 141 1.79 6.26 -17.51
CA MET A 141 1.23 7.39 -18.26
C MET A 141 0.03 8.03 -17.55
N ASP A 142 -0.83 7.20 -16.96
CA ASP A 142 -2.01 7.64 -16.21
C ASP A 142 -2.30 6.69 -15.04
N ARG A 143 -2.76 7.24 -13.91
CA ARG A 143 -3.15 6.50 -12.71
C ARG A 143 -4.67 6.42 -12.64
N THR A 144 -5.27 5.70 -13.60
CA THR A 144 -6.73 5.66 -13.79
C THR A 144 -7.50 5.16 -12.56
N LYS A 145 -6.95 4.22 -11.80
CA LYS A 145 -7.51 3.76 -10.52
C LYS A 145 -6.39 3.40 -9.55
N VAL A 146 -6.39 4.04 -8.38
CA VAL A 146 -5.49 3.72 -7.26
C VAL A 146 -6.28 3.83 -5.96
N GLY A 147 -6.17 2.82 -5.10
CA GLY A 147 -6.81 2.79 -3.79
C GLY A 147 -6.31 1.62 -2.96
N LEU A 148 -6.65 1.62 -1.69
CA LEU A 148 -6.39 0.51 -0.76
C LEU A 148 -7.69 -0.23 -0.41
N ASP A 149 -8.78 0.10 -1.09
CA ASP A 149 -10.10 -0.39 -0.75
C ASP A 149 -10.20 -1.91 -0.98
N VAL A 150 -10.59 -2.62 0.06
CA VAL A 150 -10.93 -4.04 0.03
C VAL A 150 -12.44 -4.19 -0.27
N PRO A 151 -12.83 -5.08 -1.19
CA PRO A 151 -14.24 -5.41 -1.41
C PRO A 151 -14.88 -5.98 -0.14
N LEU A 152 -15.99 -5.38 0.30
CA LEU A 152 -16.76 -5.79 1.46
C LEU A 152 -18.21 -6.01 1.00
N GLY A 153 -18.73 -7.23 1.18
CA GLY A 153 -20.04 -7.69 0.67
C GLY A 153 -21.25 -6.91 1.16
#